data_AF-A0A6G0WTC5-F1
#
_entry.id   AF-A0A6G0WTC5-F1
#
_cell.length_a   1.000
_cell.length_b   1.000
_cell.length_c   1.000
_cell.angle_alpha   90.00
_cell.angle_beta   90.00
_cell.angle_gamma   90.00
#
_symmetry.space_group_name_H-M   'P 1'
#
loop_
_entity.id
_entity.type
_entity.pdbx_description
1 polymer ?
#
loop_
_entity_poly.entity_id
_entity_poly.type
_entity_poly.pdbx_seq_one_letter_code
_entity_poly.pdbx_strand_id
1 'polypeptide(L)'
;FCKVHKSIMQNLSKENDSLLCNCINCREDLEKNDFTLTDIYKDSILNQITTFHVTGNLSVDIMHDIYEDNLKLKHHILIHYPRIIHKSGSPRHFWCFRYKAKHKELKMYAKAITSRRNICLTLANKHQFKFAYFLLNRKKNSLLVEALEKHEIDSKHEDICFTASAPEKTVGIYN
;
A
#
# COMPACT_ATOMS: atom_id res chain seq x y z
N PHE A 1 -5.57 13.56 9.28
CA PHE A 1 -4.57 14.64 9.21
C PHE A 1 -4.90 15.74 10.20
N CYS A 2 -6.05 16.40 10.15
CA CYS A 2 -6.47 17.35 11.20
C CYS A 2 -7.96 17.70 11.00
N LYS A 3 -8.69 18.05 12.06
CA LYS A 3 -10.09 18.52 12.03
C LYS A 3 -10.18 20.06 11.90
N VAL A 4 -9.13 20.72 11.41
CA VAL A 4 -9.12 22.17 11.23
C VAL A 4 -10.08 22.54 10.09
N HIS A 5 -10.91 23.55 10.33
CA HIS A 5 -11.80 24.09 9.31
C HIS A 5 -11.03 24.75 8.16
N LYS A 6 -11.53 24.57 6.92
CA LYS A 6 -10.90 25.04 5.67
C LYS A 6 -10.46 26.51 5.67
N SER A 7 -11.21 27.40 6.33
CA SER A 7 -10.87 28.83 6.41
C SER A 7 -9.59 29.12 7.21
N ILE A 8 -9.23 28.24 8.14
CA ILE A 8 -8.10 28.44 9.06
C ILE A 8 -6.84 27.72 8.55
N MET A 9 -7.01 26.63 7.80
CA MET A 9 -5.91 25.76 7.33
C MET A 9 -4.80 26.49 6.56
N GLN A 10 -5.14 27.52 5.79
CA GLN A 10 -4.18 28.29 4.98
C GLN A 10 -3.23 29.16 5.81
N ASN A 11 -3.63 29.51 7.03
CA ASN A 11 -2.87 30.39 7.92
C ASN A 11 -2.08 29.61 8.99
N LEU A 12 -2.25 28.29 9.06
CA LEU A 12 -1.57 27.46 10.04
C LEU A 12 -0.16 27.11 9.57
N SER A 13 0.83 27.52 10.36
CA SER A 13 2.25 27.20 10.16
C SER A 13 2.74 26.06 11.06
N LYS A 14 1.94 25.62 12.04
CA LYS A 14 2.28 24.57 13.00
C LYS A 14 1.12 23.61 13.20
N GLU A 15 1.46 22.35 13.48
CA GLU A 15 0.51 21.31 13.87
C GLU A 15 -0.07 21.59 15.26
N ASN A 16 -1.39 21.42 15.40
CA ASN A 16 -2.09 21.51 16.68
C ASN A 16 -2.57 20.10 17.07
N ASP A 17 -1.97 19.54 18.12
CA ASP A 17 -2.27 18.19 18.59
C ASP A 17 -3.75 17.98 18.97
N SER A 18 -4.41 19.01 19.51
CA SER A 18 -5.83 18.93 19.93
C SER A 18 -6.80 18.75 18.76
N LEU A 19 -6.36 19.12 17.55
CA LEU A 19 -7.18 19.04 16.34
C LEU A 19 -6.82 17.83 15.48
N LEU A 20 -5.91 16.95 15.92
CA LEU A 20 -5.55 15.76 15.16
C LEU A 20 -6.67 14.71 15.18
N CYS A 21 -6.93 14.10 14.03
CA CYS A 21 -7.82 12.93 13.96
C CYS A 21 -7.18 11.76 14.73
N ASN A 22 -7.94 11.13 15.61
CA ASN A 22 -7.55 9.97 16.40
C ASN A 22 -8.70 8.95 16.44
N CYS A 23 -8.46 7.75 16.97
CA CYS A 23 -9.49 6.71 17.01
C CYS A 23 -10.73 7.08 17.85
N ILE A 24 -10.56 7.95 18.86
CA ILE A 24 -11.62 8.36 19.77
C ILE A 24 -12.54 9.38 19.08
N ASN A 25 -11.96 10.46 18.55
CA ASN A 25 -12.74 11.51 17.90
C ASN A 25 -13.39 11.06 16.59
N CYS A 26 -12.79 10.12 15.86
CA CYS A 26 -13.43 9.52 14.69
C CYS A 26 -14.62 8.62 15.09
N ARG A 27 -14.56 7.95 16.25
CA ARG A 27 -15.68 7.16 16.77
C ARG A 27 -16.82 8.06 17.24
N GLU A 28 -16.50 9.13 17.97
CA GLU A 28 -17.49 10.15 18.38
C GLU A 28 -18.16 10.81 17.17
N ASP A 29 -17.43 11.04 16.08
CA ASP A 29 -17.99 11.58 14.84
C ASP A 29 -18.92 10.60 14.12
N LEU A 30 -18.60 9.30 14.14
CA LEU A 30 -19.47 8.24 13.61
C LEU A 30 -20.79 8.18 14.37
N GLU A 31 -20.77 8.37 15.69
CA GLU A 31 -21.97 8.34 16.54
C GLU A 31 -22.90 9.54 16.27
N LYS A 32 -22.35 10.68 15.81
CA LYS A 32 -23.14 11.88 15.48
C LYS A 32 -24.02 11.72 14.24
N ASN A 33 -23.73 10.75 13.35
CA ASN A 33 -24.46 10.49 12.11
C ASN A 33 -24.68 11.72 11.20
N ASP A 34 -23.88 12.77 11.33
CA ASP A 34 -23.94 13.96 10.48
C ASP A 34 -22.75 14.00 9.53
N PHE A 35 -22.97 13.51 8.30
CA PHE A 35 -21.95 13.47 7.27
C PHE A 35 -21.48 14.87 6.83
N THR A 36 -22.36 15.88 6.87
CA THR A 36 -22.03 17.23 6.40
C THR A 36 -21.04 17.94 7.31
N LEU A 37 -21.03 17.59 8.59
CA LEU A 37 -20.11 18.15 9.58
C LEU A 37 -18.88 17.28 9.83
N THR A 38 -19.00 15.96 9.70
CA THR A 38 -17.94 15.03 10.12
C THR A 38 -17.10 14.48 8.97
N ASP A 39 -17.59 14.54 7.73
CA ASP A 39 -17.01 13.89 6.54
C ASP A 39 -16.78 12.37 6.70
N ILE A 40 -17.35 11.73 7.73
CA ILE A 40 -17.20 10.30 8.00
C ILE A 40 -18.55 9.61 7.84
N TYR A 41 -18.66 8.78 6.80
CA TYR A 41 -19.90 8.06 6.49
C TYR A 41 -20.03 6.73 7.25
N LYS A 42 -18.92 5.98 7.36
CA LYS A 42 -18.89 4.67 8.01
C LYS A 42 -17.47 4.31 8.42
N ASP A 43 -17.36 3.38 9.36
CA ASP A 43 -16.07 2.84 9.73
C ASP A 43 -15.41 2.11 8.55
N SER A 44 -14.09 2.23 8.45
CA SER A 44 -13.34 1.63 7.33
C SER A 44 -13.21 0.14 7.53
N ILE A 45 -13.46 -0.66 6.48
CA ILE A 45 -13.20 -2.11 6.49
C ILE A 45 -11.74 -2.44 6.82
N LEU A 46 -10.83 -1.50 6.55
CA LEU A 46 -9.41 -1.69 6.84
C LEU A 46 -9.10 -1.68 8.34
N ASN A 47 -9.96 -1.09 9.17
CA ASN A 47 -9.81 -1.10 10.62
C ASN A 47 -10.04 -2.49 11.24
N GLN A 48 -10.58 -3.44 10.47
CA GLN A 48 -10.72 -4.84 10.89
C GLN A 48 -9.38 -5.60 10.87
N ILE A 49 -8.33 -5.04 10.26
CA ILE A 49 -7.00 -5.65 10.19
C ILE A 49 -6.27 -5.37 11.50
N THR A 50 -5.81 -6.41 12.20
CA THR A 50 -5.20 -6.29 13.53
C THR A 50 -3.95 -5.41 13.59
N THR A 51 -3.22 -5.30 12.48
CA THR A 51 -1.97 -4.53 12.38
C THR A 51 -2.14 -3.17 11.68
N PHE A 52 -3.35 -2.81 11.27
CA PHE A 52 -3.59 -1.61 10.48
C PHE A 52 -4.84 -0.87 10.96
N HIS A 53 -4.69 0.43 11.20
CA HIS A 53 -5.82 1.31 11.50
C HIS A 53 -5.70 2.60 10.70
N VAL A 54 -6.79 3.05 10.09
CA VAL A 54 -6.82 4.21 9.18
C VAL A 54 -6.37 5.50 9.88
N THR A 55 -6.62 5.65 11.18
CA THR A 55 -6.16 6.83 11.94
C THR A 55 -4.68 6.75 12.36
N GLY A 56 -4.09 5.56 12.37
CA GLY A 56 -2.69 5.33 12.76
C GLY A 56 -1.73 5.28 11.56
N ASN A 57 -2.17 4.71 10.45
CA ASN A 57 -1.39 4.56 9.23
C ASN A 57 -1.65 5.70 8.26
N LEU A 58 -0.82 6.73 8.39
CA LEU A 58 -0.96 7.96 7.63
C LEU A 58 -0.07 7.94 6.38
N SER A 59 -0.68 7.84 5.19
CA SER A 59 0.03 7.91 3.90
C SER A 59 -0.14 9.29 3.27
N VAL A 60 0.96 9.90 2.82
CA VAL A 60 0.95 11.20 2.11
C VAL A 60 1.53 11.05 0.71
N ASP A 61 1.00 11.81 -0.25
CA ASP A 61 1.48 11.87 -1.63
C ASP A 61 2.22 13.18 -1.89
N ILE A 62 3.52 13.21 -1.53
CA ILE A 62 4.37 14.41 -1.61
C ILE A 62 4.32 15.10 -2.97
N MET A 63 4.29 14.35 -4.08
CA MET A 63 4.34 15.00 -5.39
C MET A 63 3.04 15.71 -5.73
N HIS A 64 1.89 15.14 -5.35
CA HIS A 64 0.62 15.84 -5.50
C HIS A 64 0.56 17.03 -4.54
N ASP A 65 1.06 16.87 -3.32
CA ASP A 65 0.90 17.86 -2.26
C ASP A 65 1.92 19.00 -2.28
N ILE A 66 3.01 18.92 -3.08
CA ILE A 66 4.05 19.98 -3.14
C ILE A 66 4.23 20.56 -4.55
N TYR A 67 4.08 19.76 -5.62
CA TYR A 67 4.51 20.15 -6.96
C TYR A 67 3.36 20.59 -7.89
N GLU A 68 2.17 20.89 -7.36
CA GLU A 68 1.12 21.55 -8.14
C GLU A 68 1.27 23.08 -8.03
N ASP A 69 1.20 23.80 -9.17
CA ASP A 69 1.53 25.23 -9.36
C ASP A 69 0.88 26.24 -8.38
N ASN A 70 -0.11 25.82 -7.59
CA ASN A 70 -0.75 26.66 -6.58
C ASN A 70 -0.80 25.92 -5.26
N LEU A 71 -0.40 26.60 -4.17
CA LEU A 71 -0.55 26.13 -2.80
C LEU A 71 -2.05 25.96 -2.44
N LYS A 72 -2.65 24.85 -2.86
CA LYS A 72 -4.01 24.43 -2.50
C LYS A 72 -4.08 24.09 -1.01
N LEU A 73 -5.30 24.05 -0.47
CA LEU A 73 -5.59 23.60 0.90
C LEU A 73 -4.89 22.26 1.28
N LYS A 74 -4.65 21.39 0.30
CA LYS A 74 -3.90 20.13 0.46
C LYS A 74 -2.47 20.32 0.99
N HIS A 75 -1.86 21.48 0.79
CA HIS A 75 -0.53 21.79 1.30
C HIS A 75 -0.50 21.96 2.82
N HIS A 76 -1.65 22.13 3.48
CA HIS A 76 -1.75 22.00 4.95
C HIS A 76 -1.24 20.63 5.41
N ILE A 77 -1.30 19.60 4.56
CA ILE A 77 -0.77 18.28 4.92
C ILE A 77 0.74 18.36 5.26
N LEU A 78 1.48 19.33 4.71
CA LEU A 78 2.91 19.53 4.96
C LEU A 78 3.27 19.79 6.42
N ILE A 79 2.39 20.46 7.19
CA ILE A 79 2.65 20.70 8.61
C ILE A 79 2.69 19.40 9.44
N HIS A 80 2.08 18.32 8.94
CA HIS A 80 2.04 17.01 9.59
C HIS A 80 3.22 16.10 9.21
N TYR A 81 4.04 16.48 8.23
CA TYR A 81 5.14 15.64 7.75
C TYR A 81 6.16 15.27 8.82
N PRO A 82 6.60 16.19 9.69
CA PRO A 82 7.53 15.84 10.76
C PRO A 82 7.02 14.67 11.59
N ARG A 83 5.75 14.73 12.01
CA ARG A 83 5.11 13.67 12.79
C ARG A 83 5.03 12.34 12.03
N ILE A 84 4.73 12.38 10.74
CA ILE A 84 4.62 11.19 9.89
C ILE A 84 5.97 10.54 9.67
N ILE A 85 7.02 11.33 9.45
CA ILE A 85 8.38 10.83 9.28
C ILE A 85 8.87 10.19 10.58
N HIS A 86 8.54 10.79 11.74
CA HIS A 86 8.87 10.20 13.04
C HIS A 86 8.15 8.87 13.32
N LYS A 87 6.87 8.75 12.94
CA LYS A 87 6.07 7.53 13.21
C LYS A 87 6.26 6.42 12.18
N SER A 88 6.30 6.77 10.91
CA SER A 88 6.27 5.84 9.77
C SER A 88 7.64 5.68 9.09
N GLY A 89 8.63 6.48 9.48
CA GLY A 89 9.96 6.49 8.87
C GLY A 89 9.99 7.22 7.53
N SER A 90 11.03 6.93 6.73
CA SER A 90 11.23 7.61 5.44
C SER A 90 10.01 7.43 4.53
N PRO A 91 9.42 8.52 4.00
CA PRO A 91 8.19 8.40 3.24
C PRO A 91 8.33 7.62 1.92
N ARG A 92 9.55 7.47 1.40
CA ARG A 92 9.88 6.63 0.24
C ARG A 92 9.33 5.20 0.33
N HIS A 93 9.26 4.61 1.53
CA HIS A 93 8.82 3.21 1.71
C HIS A 93 7.31 3.01 1.55
N PHE A 94 6.51 4.06 1.75
CA PHE A 94 5.04 3.97 1.71
C PHE A 94 4.39 4.86 0.65
N TRP A 95 5.18 5.48 -0.24
CA TRP A 95 4.60 6.24 -1.36
C TRP A 95 4.04 5.37 -2.48
N CYS A 96 2.97 5.86 -3.09
CA CYS A 96 2.23 5.14 -4.12
C CYS A 96 2.86 5.18 -5.53
N PHE A 97 4.05 5.77 -5.73
CA PHE A 97 4.67 5.91 -7.07
C PHE A 97 4.92 4.57 -7.74
N ARG A 98 5.41 3.58 -7.00
CA ARG A 98 5.69 2.24 -7.56
C ARG A 98 4.42 1.59 -8.09
N TYR A 99 3.33 1.71 -7.33
CA TYR A 99 2.01 1.22 -7.74
C TYR A 99 1.44 2.00 -8.92
N LYS A 100 1.52 3.34 -8.91
CA LYS A 100 1.11 4.19 -10.04
C LYS A 100 1.90 3.89 -11.32
N ALA A 101 3.21 3.69 -11.21
CA ALA A 101 4.07 3.30 -12.33
C ALA A 101 3.68 1.93 -12.88
N LYS A 102 3.43 0.95 -12.01
CA LYS A 102 2.96 -0.38 -12.42
C LYS A 102 1.60 -0.35 -13.12
N HIS A 103 0.69 0.52 -12.69
CA HIS A 103 -0.60 0.71 -13.36
C HIS A 103 -0.46 1.14 -14.83
N LYS A 104 0.63 1.81 -15.24
CA LYS A 104 0.84 2.19 -16.64
C LYS A 104 0.86 0.97 -17.56
N GLU A 105 1.59 -0.07 -17.17
CA GLU A 105 1.67 -1.34 -17.90
C GLU A 105 0.30 -2.01 -18.00
N LEU A 106 -0.41 -2.13 -16.87
CA LEU A 106 -1.74 -2.74 -16.83
C LEU A 106 -2.75 -1.98 -17.69
N LYS A 107 -2.71 -0.64 -17.67
CA LYS A 107 -3.54 0.22 -18.54
C LYS A 107 -3.24 0.03 -20.02
N MET A 108 -1.96 -0.07 -20.40
CA MET A 108 -1.58 -0.35 -21.79
C MET A 108 -2.17 -1.68 -22.27
N TYR A 109 -2.06 -2.74 -21.46
CA TYR A 109 -2.64 -4.03 -21.78
C TYR A 109 -4.17 -3.99 -21.83
N ALA A 110 -4.81 -3.34 -20.86
CA ALA A 110 -6.27 -3.22 -20.83
C ALA A 110 -6.84 -2.42 -22.02
N LYS A 111 -6.05 -1.52 -22.61
CA LYS A 111 -6.42 -0.80 -23.84
C LYS A 111 -6.26 -1.66 -25.10
N ALA A 112 -5.23 -2.52 -25.14
CA ALA A 112 -4.93 -3.35 -26.30
C ALA A 112 -5.83 -4.61 -26.41
N ILE A 113 -6.39 -5.08 -25.30
CA ILE A 113 -7.26 -6.26 -25.28
C ILE A 113 -8.63 -5.89 -25.88
N THR A 114 -9.07 -6.65 -26.88
CA THR A 114 -10.38 -6.50 -27.54
C THR A 114 -11.52 -7.11 -26.73
N SER A 115 -11.29 -8.25 -26.07
CA SER A 115 -12.27 -8.90 -25.20
C SER A 115 -12.40 -8.20 -23.84
N ARG A 116 -13.62 -7.86 -23.43
CA ARG A 116 -13.91 -7.25 -22.13
C ARG A 116 -14.41 -8.26 -21.10
N ARG A 117 -14.38 -9.56 -21.41
CA ARG A 117 -14.80 -10.62 -20.48
C ARG A 117 -13.74 -10.79 -19.38
N ASN A 118 -14.04 -10.29 -18.18
CA ASN A 118 -13.20 -10.36 -16.98
C ASN A 118 -11.75 -9.87 -17.19
N ILE A 119 -11.59 -8.54 -17.27
CA ILE A 119 -10.30 -7.88 -17.52
C ILE A 119 -9.25 -8.19 -16.46
N CYS A 120 -9.65 -8.33 -15.19
CA CYS A 120 -8.76 -8.59 -14.07
C CYS A 120 -8.06 -9.94 -14.23
N LEU A 121 -8.81 -10.99 -14.58
CA LEU A 121 -8.25 -12.32 -14.83
C LEU A 121 -7.23 -12.31 -15.97
N THR A 122 -7.58 -11.64 -17.09
CA THR A 122 -6.69 -11.54 -18.24
C THR A 122 -5.39 -10.82 -17.90
N LEU A 123 -5.47 -9.71 -17.15
CA LEU A 123 -4.29 -8.96 -16.71
C LEU A 123 -3.43 -9.79 -15.73
N ALA A 124 -4.06 -10.53 -14.83
CA ALA A 124 -3.37 -11.41 -13.88
C ALA A 124 -2.57 -12.50 -14.60
N ASN A 125 -3.22 -13.22 -15.53
CA ASN A 125 -2.56 -14.27 -16.32
C ASN A 125 -1.36 -13.71 -17.10
N LYS A 126 -1.54 -12.54 -17.74
CA LYS A 126 -0.44 -11.90 -18.47
C LYS A 126 0.74 -11.54 -17.57
N HIS A 127 0.46 -11.06 -16.36
CA HIS A 127 1.49 -10.76 -15.37
C HIS A 127 2.21 -12.04 -14.91
N GLN A 128 1.47 -13.13 -14.66
CA GLN A 128 2.02 -14.44 -14.31
C GLN A 128 2.95 -14.97 -15.40
N PHE A 129 2.53 -14.96 -16.67
CA PHE A 129 3.39 -15.41 -17.78
C PHE A 129 4.65 -14.57 -17.94
N LYS A 130 4.55 -13.25 -17.79
CA LYS A 130 5.72 -12.36 -17.82
C LYS A 130 6.70 -12.66 -16.69
N PHE A 131 6.19 -12.96 -15.50
CA PHE A 131 7.01 -13.34 -14.35
C PHE A 131 7.68 -14.70 -14.55
N ALA A 132 6.94 -15.70 -15.04
CA ALA A 132 7.50 -17.02 -15.39
C ALA A 132 8.64 -16.90 -16.41
N TYR A 133 8.43 -16.13 -17.49
CA TYR A 133 9.47 -15.86 -18.48
C TYR A 133 10.69 -15.16 -17.87
N PHE A 134 10.49 -14.20 -16.97
CA PHE A 134 11.59 -13.55 -16.27
C PHE A 134 12.41 -14.53 -15.43
N LEU A 135 11.76 -15.47 -14.73
CA LEU A 135 12.45 -16.51 -13.96
C LEU A 135 13.26 -17.46 -14.84
N LEU A 136 12.68 -17.92 -15.96
CA LEU A 136 13.33 -18.85 -16.89
C LEU A 136 14.59 -18.26 -17.56
N ASN A 137 14.59 -16.95 -17.80
CA ASN A 137 15.73 -16.26 -18.45
C ASN A 137 16.79 -15.74 -17.49
N ARG A 138 16.59 -15.90 -16.18
CA ARG A 138 17.61 -15.54 -15.18
C ARG A 138 18.73 -16.59 -15.29
N LYS A 139 19.96 -16.18 -15.60
CA LYS A 139 21.14 -17.08 -15.58
C LYS A 139 21.09 -17.91 -14.28
N LYS A 140 21.35 -19.22 -14.37
CA LYS A 140 21.42 -20.17 -13.24
C LYS A 140 22.49 -19.74 -12.22
N ASN A 141 22.24 -18.68 -11.48
CA ASN A 141 22.80 -18.51 -10.15
C ASN A 141 21.78 -19.20 -9.25
N SER A 142 22.23 -20.22 -8.53
CA SER A 142 21.47 -21.01 -7.56
C SER A 142 20.71 -20.10 -6.60
N LEU A 143 19.49 -19.71 -6.95
CA LEU A 143 18.55 -19.09 -6.05
C LEU A 143 17.82 -20.23 -5.37
N LEU A 144 18.34 -20.64 -4.22
CA LEU A 144 17.53 -21.32 -3.23
C LEU A 144 16.46 -20.32 -2.79
N VAL A 145 15.28 -20.43 -3.36
CA VAL A 145 14.08 -19.81 -2.82
C VAL A 145 13.64 -20.73 -1.70
N GLU A 146 14.10 -20.47 -0.48
CA GLU A 146 13.54 -21.11 0.70
C GLU A 146 12.11 -20.58 0.85
N ALA A 147 11.13 -21.44 0.55
CA ALA A 147 9.75 -21.19 0.92
C ALA A 147 9.65 -21.29 2.45
N LEU A 148 9.34 -20.17 3.11
CA LEU A 148 8.89 -20.21 4.50
C LEU A 148 7.59 -21.04 4.55
N GLU A 149 7.51 -22.02 5.45
CA GLU A 149 6.39 -22.98 5.64
C GLU A 149 4.98 -22.35 5.61
N LYS A 150 4.88 -21.05 5.88
CA LYS A 150 3.63 -20.27 5.90
C LYS A 150 3.06 -19.96 4.51
N HIS A 151 3.79 -20.29 3.43
CA HIS A 151 3.44 -19.99 2.05
C HIS A 151 3.45 -21.22 1.15
N GLU A 152 3.13 -22.40 1.69
CA GLU A 152 2.83 -23.57 0.86
C GLU A 152 1.61 -23.27 -0.02
N ILE A 153 1.81 -23.30 -1.33
CA ILE A 153 0.75 -23.20 -2.33
C ILE A 153 0.71 -24.55 -3.03
N ASP A 154 -0.29 -25.36 -2.71
CA ASP A 154 -0.52 -26.62 -3.43
C ASP A 154 -0.99 -26.31 -4.86
N SER A 155 -0.15 -26.65 -5.83
CA SER A 155 -0.51 -26.67 -7.25
C SER A 155 -1.01 -28.07 -7.62
N LYS A 156 -2.15 -28.13 -8.32
CA LYS A 156 -2.68 -29.38 -8.91
C LYS A 156 -1.89 -29.88 -10.13
N HIS A 157 -0.84 -29.16 -10.52
CA HIS A 157 0.04 -29.49 -11.63
C HIS A 157 1.46 -29.69 -11.10
N GLU A 158 1.96 -30.92 -11.26
CA GLU A 158 3.27 -31.39 -10.78
C GLU A 158 4.45 -30.57 -11.34
N ASP A 159 4.28 -29.98 -12.54
CA ASP A 159 5.34 -29.28 -13.27
C ASP A 159 5.64 -27.86 -12.77
N ILE A 160 4.84 -27.32 -11.82
CA ILE A 160 4.96 -25.94 -11.33
C ILE A 160 5.54 -25.89 -9.90
N CYS A 161 5.61 -27.04 -9.22
CA CYS A 161 6.23 -27.11 -7.90
C CYS A 161 7.75 -27.08 -8.08
N PHE A 162 8.38 -26.00 -7.60
CA PHE A 162 9.80 -26.06 -7.24
C PHE A 162 9.92 -27.20 -6.24
N THR A 163 10.46 -28.34 -6.68
CA THR A 163 10.71 -29.48 -5.81
C THR A 163 11.68 -29.02 -4.74
N ALA A 164 11.17 -28.74 -3.54
CA ALA A 164 11.97 -28.67 -2.35
C ALA A 164 12.47 -30.10 -2.12
N SER A 165 13.69 -30.41 -2.61
CA SER A 165 14.40 -31.56 -2.11
C SER A 165 14.64 -31.31 -0.63
N ALA A 166 13.99 -32.10 0.23
CA ALA A 166 14.12 -32.05 1.67
C ALA A 166 15.60 -31.92 2.07
N PRO A 167 15.98 -31.02 3.00
CA PRO A 167 17.34 -31.02 3.49
C PRO A 167 17.58 -32.34 4.24
N GLU A 168 18.44 -33.19 3.68
CA GLU A 168 19.08 -34.24 4.45
C GLU A 168 19.72 -33.57 5.67
N LYS A 169 19.32 -34.03 6.86
CA LYS A 169 19.85 -33.60 8.14
C LYS A 169 21.37 -33.75 8.12
N THR A 170 22.09 -32.67 7.87
CA THR A 170 23.51 -32.57 8.17
C THR A 170 23.68 -31.81 9.47
N VAL A 171 23.81 -32.59 10.54
CA VAL A 171 24.42 -32.12 11.79
C VAL A 171 25.84 -31.68 11.44
N GLY A 172 26.11 -30.39 11.58
CA GLY A 172 27.41 -29.80 11.25
C GLY A 172 27.71 -28.62 12.15
N ILE A 173 28.29 -28.92 13.31
CA ILE A 173 29.03 -28.00 14.18
C ILE A 173 30.20 -27.43 13.38
N TYR A 174 30.37 -26.11 13.30
CA TYR A 174 31.70 -25.46 13.27
C TYR A 174 31.63 -24.01 13.79
N ASN A 175 32.23 -23.85 14.98
CA ASN A 175 32.92 -22.71 15.61
C ASN A 175 32.43 -21.28 15.40
#